data_AF-A0ABD2MQN9-F1
#
_entry.id   AF-A0ABD2MQN9-F1
#
_cell.length_a   1.000
_cell.length_b   1.000
_cell.length_c   1.000
_cell.angle_alpha   90.00
_cell.angle_beta   90.00
_cell.angle_gamma   90.00
#
_symmetry.space_group_name_H-M   'P 1'
#
loop_
_entity.id
_entity.type
_entity.pdbx_description
1 polymer ?
#
loop_
_entity_poly.entity_id
_entity_poly.type
_entity_poly.pdbx_seq_one_letter_code
_entity_poly.pdbx_strand_id
1 'polypeptide(L)'
;MMEMDEKLDRCMEKFNEQTVMLQMNIENMESMKLNWENDQTGKNKGYNKSYRDVLMVKPSEEENVSSKITHETIISTINPCKLEVGVDQFKNVKEGAVVIRCNNKKSKDILKKSILKEFGDRYTVEEPKPKKNYCERC
;
A
#
# COMPACT_ATOMS: atom_id res chain seq x y z
N MET A 1 57.04 -17.24 11.84
CA MET A 1 56.28 -16.51 12.87
C MET A 1 55.50 -15.35 12.24
N MET A 2 56.11 -14.53 11.36
CA MET A 2 55.45 -13.39 10.68
C MET A 2 54.22 -13.71 9.80
N GLU A 3 54.13 -14.88 9.15
CA GLU A 3 52.97 -15.21 8.28
C GLU A 3 51.64 -15.42 9.04
N MET A 4 51.72 -15.73 10.34
CA MET A 4 50.52 -15.96 11.16
C MET A 4 49.90 -14.62 11.59
N ASP A 5 50.75 -13.63 11.88
CA ASP A 5 50.33 -12.28 12.27
C ASP A 5 49.64 -11.55 11.10
N GLU A 6 50.17 -11.63 9.88
CA GLU A 6 49.50 -11.04 8.70
C GLU A 6 48.15 -11.71 8.35
N LYS A 7 47.98 -12.99 8.71
CA LYS A 7 46.69 -13.68 8.56
C LYS A 7 45.72 -13.26 9.64
N LEU A 8 46.21 -13.00 10.85
CA LEU A 8 45.43 -12.51 11.97
C LEU A 8 44.93 -11.09 11.70
N ASP A 9 45.77 -10.20 11.20
CA ASP A 9 45.41 -8.82 10.87
C ASP A 9 44.34 -8.74 9.77
N ARG A 10 44.52 -9.49 8.68
CA ARG A 10 43.49 -9.60 7.62
C ARG A 10 42.17 -10.21 8.11
N CYS A 11 42.22 -11.05 9.14
CA CYS A 11 41.02 -11.62 9.75
C CYS A 11 40.31 -10.59 10.63
N MET A 12 41.07 -9.82 11.41
CA MET A 12 40.55 -8.73 12.23
C MET A 12 39.94 -7.61 11.38
N GLU A 13 40.54 -7.24 10.25
CA GLU A 13 39.96 -6.26 9.32
C GLU A 13 38.60 -6.71 8.80
N LYS A 14 38.49 -7.96 8.32
CA LYS A 14 37.21 -8.51 7.85
C LYS A 14 36.16 -8.59 8.97
N PHE A 15 36.58 -8.91 10.19
CA PHE A 15 35.68 -8.95 11.34
C PHE A 15 35.17 -7.54 11.69
N ASN A 16 36.04 -6.53 11.62
CA ASN A 16 35.65 -5.14 11.82
C ASN A 16 34.69 -4.65 10.74
N GLU A 17 34.94 -4.96 9.46
CA GLU A 17 34.02 -4.62 8.36
C GLU A 17 32.63 -5.24 8.56
N GLN A 18 32.58 -6.51 8.96
CA GLN A 18 31.33 -7.20 9.27
C GLN A 18 30.62 -6.59 10.47
N THR A 19 31.37 -6.17 11.50
CA THR A 19 30.82 -5.53 12.70
C THR A 19 30.20 -4.18 12.36
N VAL A 20 30.87 -3.37 11.53
CA VAL A 20 30.35 -2.07 11.07
C VAL A 20 29.05 -2.25 10.28
N MET A 21 28.99 -3.21 9.36
CA MET A 21 27.76 -3.46 8.60
C MET A 21 26.61 -3.94 9.48
N LEU A 22 26.90 -4.80 10.47
CA LEU A 22 25.88 -5.23 11.44
C LEU A 22 25.36 -4.06 12.27
N GLN A 23 26.24 -3.16 12.70
CA GLN A 23 25.87 -1.95 13.44
C GLN A 23 24.91 -1.07 12.61
N MET A 24 25.25 -0.81 11.34
CA MET A 24 24.40 -0.04 10.44
C MET A 24 23.04 -0.70 10.20
N ASN A 25 22.99 -2.02 10.12
CA ASN A 25 21.73 -2.76 9.96
C ASN A 25 20.86 -2.69 11.22
N ILE A 26 21.47 -2.71 12.42
CA ILE A 26 20.76 -2.53 13.69
C ILE A 26 20.14 -1.12 13.74
N GLU A 27 20.92 -0.08 13.45
CA GLU A 27 20.43 1.31 13.44
C GLU A 27 19.29 1.52 12.41
N ASN A 28 19.39 0.89 11.24
CA ASN A 28 18.33 0.91 10.23
C ASN A 28 17.05 0.22 10.74
N MET A 29 17.18 -0.95 11.38
CA MET A 29 16.03 -1.66 11.96
C MET A 29 15.39 -0.87 13.11
N GLU A 30 16.20 -0.23 13.96
CA GLU A 30 15.70 0.64 15.04
C GLU A 30 14.97 1.86 14.50
N SER A 31 15.49 2.49 13.45
CA SER A 31 14.83 3.60 12.75
C SER A 31 13.50 3.19 12.12
N MET A 32 13.45 2.00 11.51
CA MET A 32 12.21 1.43 10.97
C MET A 32 11.18 1.11 12.07
N LYS A 33 11.64 0.59 13.22
CA LYS A 33 10.78 0.31 14.37
C LYS A 33 10.17 1.58 14.95
N LEU A 34 10.96 2.66 15.04
CA LEU A 34 10.51 3.95 15.55
C LEU A 34 9.46 4.60 14.64
N ASN A 35 9.58 4.41 13.32
CA ASN A 35 8.56 4.83 12.36
C ASN A 35 7.27 3.98 12.47
N TRP A 36 7.40 2.67 12.68
CA TRP A 36 6.26 1.77 12.86
C TRP A 36 5.48 2.04 14.16
N GLU A 37 6.16 2.34 15.26
CA GLU A 37 5.52 2.67 16.55
C GLU A 37 4.78 4.02 16.52
N ASN A 38 5.29 4.98 15.73
CA ASN A 38 4.61 6.26 15.49
C ASN A 38 3.34 6.10 14.63
N ASP A 39 3.28 5.10 13.75
CA ASP A 39 2.08 4.79 12.95
C ASP A 39 0.99 4.08 13.77
N GLN A 40 1.34 3.39 14.87
CA GLN A 40 0.38 2.72 15.76
C GLN A 40 -0.23 3.64 16.83
N THR A 41 0.41 4.76 17.18
CA THR A 41 -0.11 5.74 18.14
C THR A 41 -0.97 6.80 17.48
N GLY A 42 -2.14 6.36 17.03
CA GLY A 42 -3.37 7.11 16.75
C GLY A 42 -3.41 8.61 17.08
N LYS A 43 -2.66 9.45 16.37
CA LYS A 43 -3.10 10.81 16.09
C LYS A 43 -3.98 10.72 14.85
N ASN A 44 -5.27 10.50 15.09
CA ASN A 44 -6.34 10.80 14.15
C ASN A 44 -6.27 12.30 13.79
N LYS A 45 -5.33 12.66 12.91
CA LYS A 45 -5.50 13.85 12.08
C LYS A 45 -6.76 13.55 11.29
N GLY A 46 -7.83 14.25 11.61
CA GLY A 46 -9.07 14.23 10.84
C GLY A 46 -8.75 14.72 9.43
N TYR A 47 -8.22 13.84 8.59
CA TYR A 47 -8.15 14.08 7.16
C TYR A 47 -9.59 14.23 6.72
N ASN A 48 -9.96 15.46 6.35
CA ASN A 48 -11.20 15.72 5.67
C ASN A 48 -11.35 14.64 4.60
N LYS A 49 -12.33 13.76 4.79
CA LYS A 49 -12.51 12.53 4.05
C LYS A 49 -13.01 12.93 2.66
N SER A 50 -12.10 13.43 1.83
CA SER A 50 -12.40 13.82 0.46
C SER A 50 -12.72 12.55 -0.31
N TYR A 51 -14.01 12.32 -0.55
CA TYR A 51 -14.49 11.24 -1.41
C TYR A 51 -14.04 11.40 -2.87
N ARG A 52 -13.38 12.51 -3.23
CA ARG A 52 -12.99 12.83 -4.62
C ARG A 52 -11.96 11.86 -5.18
N ASP A 53 -11.14 11.26 -4.33
CA ASP A 53 -10.00 10.43 -4.74
C ASP A 53 -10.20 8.95 -4.40
N VAL A 54 -11.46 8.53 -4.23
CA VAL A 54 -11.83 7.16 -3.88
C VAL A 54 -12.48 6.47 -5.09
N LEU A 55 -12.13 5.22 -5.31
CA LEU A 55 -12.69 4.32 -6.31
C LEU A 55 -13.31 3.11 -5.60
N MET A 56 -14.44 2.61 -6.07
CA MET A 56 -15.00 1.34 -5.61
C MET A 56 -15.03 0.36 -6.77
N VAL A 57 -14.49 -0.83 -6.56
CA VAL A 57 -14.46 -1.93 -7.52
C VAL A 57 -15.32 -3.05 -6.97
N LYS A 58 -16.31 -3.47 -7.73
CA LYS A 58 -17.25 -4.53 -7.39
C LYS A 58 -17.13 -5.66 -8.41
N PRO A 59 -17.07 -6.94 -8.00
CA PRO A 59 -17.25 -8.04 -8.94
C PRO A 59 -18.66 -7.96 -9.55
N SER A 60 -18.82 -8.44 -10.79
CA SER A 60 -20.14 -8.62 -11.38
C SER A 60 -20.96 -9.63 -10.57
N GLU A 61 -22.28 -9.49 -10.59
CA GLU A 61 -23.20 -10.32 -9.78
C GLU A 61 -23.03 -11.83 -10.03
N GLU A 62 -22.51 -12.20 -11.20
CA GLU A 62 -22.27 -13.59 -11.59
C GLU A 62 -21.07 -14.24 -10.87
N GLU A 63 -20.08 -13.46 -10.39
CA GLU A 63 -18.83 -14.06 -9.90
C GLU A 63 -18.80 -14.38 -8.39
N ASN A 64 -19.73 -13.87 -7.56
CA ASN A 64 -19.85 -14.18 -6.12
C ASN A 64 -18.49 -14.31 -5.36
N VAL A 65 -17.57 -13.38 -5.64
CA VAL A 65 -16.17 -13.44 -5.20
C VAL A 65 -15.99 -12.75 -3.85
N SER A 66 -15.07 -13.24 -3.00
CA SER A 66 -14.70 -12.53 -1.77
C SER A 66 -13.85 -11.29 -2.03
N SER A 67 -13.94 -10.28 -1.18
CA SER A 67 -13.20 -9.01 -1.36
C SER A 67 -11.68 -9.18 -1.28
N LYS A 68 -11.20 -10.26 -0.63
CA LYS A 68 -9.78 -10.63 -0.64
C LYS A 68 -9.30 -11.07 -2.03
N ILE A 69 -10.07 -11.89 -2.71
CA ILE A 69 -9.72 -12.37 -4.06
C ILE A 69 -9.78 -11.21 -5.05
N THR A 70 -10.79 -10.33 -4.96
CA THR A 70 -10.85 -9.09 -5.76
C THR A 70 -9.61 -8.23 -5.54
N HIS A 71 -9.21 -8.03 -4.29
CA HIS A 71 -8.02 -7.25 -3.93
C HIS A 71 -6.74 -7.86 -4.50
N GLU A 72 -6.52 -9.16 -4.31
CA GLU A 72 -5.36 -9.88 -4.83
C GLU A 72 -5.31 -9.86 -6.36
N THR A 73 -6.47 -10.01 -7.02
CA THR A 73 -6.58 -9.99 -8.49
C THR A 73 -6.19 -8.62 -9.05
N ILE A 74 -6.69 -7.54 -8.43
CA ILE A 74 -6.37 -6.17 -8.84
C ILE A 74 -4.87 -5.88 -8.63
N ILE A 75 -4.31 -6.23 -7.48
CA ILE A 75 -2.90 -5.96 -7.18
C ILE A 75 -1.96 -6.78 -8.06
N SER A 76 -2.25 -8.06 -8.26
CA SER A 76 -1.40 -8.95 -9.07
C SER A 76 -1.37 -8.56 -10.55
N THR A 77 -2.52 -8.13 -11.10
CA THR A 77 -2.65 -7.87 -12.53
C THR A 77 -2.28 -6.44 -12.90
N ILE A 78 -2.82 -5.45 -12.19
CA ILE A 78 -2.67 -4.03 -12.56
C ILE A 78 -1.44 -3.42 -11.89
N ASN A 79 -1.06 -3.92 -10.71
CA ASN A 79 0.05 -3.46 -9.88
C ASN A 79 0.20 -1.93 -9.86
N PRO A 80 -0.43 -1.24 -8.90
CA PRO A 80 -0.42 0.23 -8.83
C PRO A 80 0.99 0.86 -8.88
N CYS A 81 2.00 0.18 -8.36
CA CYS A 81 3.39 0.64 -8.38
C CYS A 81 3.96 0.72 -9.80
N LYS A 82 3.60 -0.22 -10.69
CA LYS A 82 4.04 -0.23 -12.09
C LYS A 82 3.38 0.86 -12.93
N LEU A 83 2.21 1.33 -12.51
CA LEU A 83 1.48 2.40 -13.18
C LEU A 83 1.84 3.80 -12.65
N GLU A 84 2.80 3.90 -11.73
CA GLU A 84 3.15 5.14 -11.03
C GLU A 84 1.94 5.80 -10.34
N VAL A 85 0.97 4.97 -9.93
CA VAL A 85 -0.27 5.41 -9.27
C VAL A 85 -0.06 5.35 -7.77
N GLY A 86 -0.07 6.52 -7.13
CA GLY A 86 -0.13 6.61 -5.66
C GLY A 86 -1.47 6.09 -5.14
N VAL A 87 -1.43 5.01 -4.37
CA VAL A 87 -2.56 4.43 -3.63
C VAL A 87 -2.28 4.52 -2.13
N ASP A 88 -3.16 5.19 -1.41
CA ASP A 88 -3.05 5.39 0.04
C ASP A 88 -3.57 4.17 0.81
N GLN A 89 -4.69 3.60 0.36
CA GLN A 89 -5.40 2.58 1.13
C GLN A 89 -6.26 1.68 0.27
N PHE A 90 -6.20 0.38 0.55
CA PHE A 90 -7.20 -0.59 0.14
C PHE A 90 -8.11 -0.93 1.32
N LYS A 91 -9.41 -0.97 1.07
CA LYS A 91 -10.40 -1.35 2.06
C LYS A 91 -11.36 -2.39 1.50
N ASN A 92 -11.42 -3.53 2.14
CA ASN A 92 -12.38 -4.58 1.83
C ASN A 92 -13.77 -4.19 2.31
N VAL A 93 -14.77 -4.42 1.46
CA VAL A 93 -16.18 -4.14 1.73
C VAL A 93 -16.98 -5.44 1.55
N LYS A 94 -18.27 -5.39 1.95
CA LYS A 94 -19.22 -6.48 1.73
C LYS A 94 -19.39 -6.78 0.23
N GLU A 95 -19.92 -7.96 -0.08
CA GLU A 95 -20.27 -8.37 -1.44
C GLU A 95 -19.07 -8.36 -2.41
N GLY A 96 -17.89 -8.77 -1.91
CA GLY A 96 -16.71 -8.87 -2.77
C GLY A 96 -16.08 -7.54 -3.19
N ALA A 97 -16.67 -6.42 -2.78
CA ALA A 97 -16.25 -5.10 -3.20
C ALA A 97 -14.97 -4.64 -2.49
N VAL A 98 -14.15 -3.86 -3.20
CA VAL A 98 -12.92 -3.25 -2.71
C VAL A 98 -12.96 -1.76 -2.98
N VAL A 99 -12.68 -0.98 -1.95
CA VAL A 99 -12.56 0.48 -2.02
C VAL A 99 -11.09 0.84 -2.03
N ILE A 100 -10.68 1.61 -3.03
CA ILE A 100 -9.31 2.03 -3.26
C ILE A 100 -9.24 3.55 -3.10
N ARG A 101 -8.42 4.01 -2.17
CA ARG A 101 -8.11 5.44 -2.01
C ARG A 101 -6.83 5.75 -2.76
N CYS A 102 -6.90 6.69 -3.69
CA CYS A 102 -5.75 7.20 -4.42
C CYS A 102 -5.30 8.53 -3.80
N ASN A 103 -4.01 8.84 -3.95
CA ASN A 103 -3.43 10.06 -3.35
C ASN A 103 -3.91 11.32 -4.08
N ASN A 104 -4.31 11.19 -5.35
CA ASN A 104 -4.79 12.30 -6.16
C ASN A 104 -5.76 11.81 -7.25
N LYS A 105 -6.50 12.75 -7.84
CA LYS A 105 -7.47 12.49 -8.90
C LYS A 105 -6.84 11.85 -10.16
N LYS A 106 -5.62 12.24 -10.55
CA LYS A 106 -4.95 11.68 -11.74
C LYS A 106 -4.68 10.19 -11.55
N SER A 107 -4.15 9.80 -10.38
CA SER A 107 -3.95 8.41 -9.97
C SER A 107 -5.25 7.62 -10.03
N LYS A 108 -6.35 8.18 -9.50
CA LYS A 108 -7.68 7.55 -9.57
C LYS A 108 -8.12 7.30 -11.02
N ASP A 109 -7.98 8.31 -11.88
CA ASP A 109 -8.44 8.23 -13.28
C ASP A 109 -7.60 7.23 -14.10
N ILE A 110 -6.29 7.16 -13.87
CA ILE A 110 -5.41 6.16 -14.48
C ILE A 110 -5.81 4.76 -14.02
N LEU A 111 -5.95 4.57 -12.70
CA LEU A 111 -6.31 3.28 -12.13
C LEU A 111 -7.68 2.80 -12.61
N LYS A 112 -8.67 3.70 -12.67
CA LYS A 112 -10.01 3.42 -13.22
C LYS A 112 -9.93 2.92 -14.66
N LYS A 113 -9.17 3.60 -15.51
CA LYS A 113 -9.00 3.20 -16.92
C LYS A 113 -8.32 1.85 -17.04
N SER A 114 -7.29 1.58 -16.26
CA SER A 114 -6.59 0.29 -16.26
C SER A 114 -7.51 -0.84 -15.80
N ILE A 115 -8.31 -0.63 -14.74
CA ILE A 115 -9.27 -1.62 -14.26
C ILE A 115 -10.35 -1.88 -15.32
N LEU A 116 -10.95 -0.84 -15.89
CA LEU A 116 -11.97 -1.03 -16.92
C LEU A 116 -11.42 -1.70 -18.19
N LYS A 117 -10.14 -1.46 -18.52
CA LYS A 117 -9.49 -2.07 -19.68
C LYS A 117 -9.23 -3.57 -19.49
N GLU A 118 -8.72 -3.97 -18.33
CA GLU A 118 -8.35 -5.37 -18.04
C GLU A 118 -9.54 -6.20 -17.55
N PHE A 119 -10.51 -5.54 -16.89
CA PHE A 119 -11.54 -6.21 -16.09
C PHE A 119 -12.96 -5.71 -16.36
N GLY A 120 -13.18 -4.91 -17.41
CA GLY A 120 -14.47 -4.26 -17.69
C GLY A 120 -15.67 -5.20 -17.75
N ASP A 121 -15.47 -6.46 -18.11
CA ASP A 121 -16.53 -7.48 -18.19
C ASP A 121 -16.80 -8.19 -16.85
N ARG A 122 -15.81 -8.22 -15.95
CA ARG A 122 -15.86 -8.96 -14.68
C ARG A 122 -16.08 -8.08 -13.46
N TYR A 123 -15.75 -6.79 -13.57
CA TYR A 123 -15.80 -5.86 -12.45
C TYR A 123 -16.42 -4.52 -12.85
N THR A 124 -17.35 -4.06 -12.02
CA THR A 124 -17.94 -2.72 -12.13
C THR A 124 -17.14 -1.74 -11.29
N VAL A 125 -16.76 -0.61 -11.90
CA VAL A 125 -16.00 0.45 -11.22
C VAL A 125 -16.88 1.68 -11.00
N GLU A 126 -17.13 2.00 -9.74
CA GLU A 126 -18.01 3.09 -9.31
C GLU A 126 -17.26 4.15 -8.49
N GLU A 127 -17.69 5.40 -8.60
CA GLU A 127 -17.23 6.48 -7.73
C GLU A 127 -18.23 6.65 -6.57
N PRO A 128 -17.78 6.54 -5.30
CA PRO A 128 -18.68 6.66 -4.17
C PRO A 128 -19.27 8.07 -4.11
N LYS A 129 -20.59 8.15 -4.22
CA LYS A 129 -21.32 9.41 -4.08
C LYS A 129 -21.38 9.79 -2.59
N PRO A 130 -21.12 11.06 -2.24
CA PRO A 130 -21.38 11.51 -0.87
C PRO A 130 -22.86 11.33 -0.58
N LYS A 131 -23.20 10.73 0.58
CA LYS A 131 -24.59 10.77 1.06
C LYS A 131 -24.96 12.23 1.24
N LYS A 132 -26.01 12.69 0.53
CA LYS A 132 -26.66 13.96 0.88
C LYS A 132 -27.21 13.78 2.29
N ASN A 133 -26.59 14.41 3.27
CA ASN A 133 -27.25 14.60 4.55
C ASN A 133 -28.40 15.58 4.28
N TYR A 134 -29.62 15.06 4.16
CA TYR A 134 -30.78 15.92 4.32
C TYR A 134 -30.73 16.41 5.77
N CYS A 135 -30.47 17.71 5.95
CA CYS A 135 -30.70 18.36 7.22
C CYS A 135 -32.22 18.37 7.43
N GLU A 136 -32.76 17.51 8.29
CA GLU A 136 -34.18 17.50 8.69
C GLU A 136 -34.55 18.70 9.60
N ARG A 137 -33.92 19.86 9.37
CA ARG A 137 -34.28 21.15 9.96
C ARG A 137 -34.17 22.23 8.89
N CYS A 138 -35.23 22.38 8.12
CA CYS A 138 -35.64 23.61 7.45
C CYS A 138 -37.17 23.65 7.55
#